data_AF-H2XPA4-F1
#
_entry.id   AF-H2XPA4-F1
#
_cell.length_a   1.000
_cell.length_b   1.000
_cell.length_c   1.000
_cell.angle_alpha   90.00
_cell.angle_beta   90.00
_cell.angle_gamma   90.00
#
_symmetry.space_group_name_H-M   'P 1'
#
loop_
_entity.id
_entity.type
_entity.pdbx_description
1 polymer ?
#
loop_
_entity_poly.entity_id
_entity_poly.type
_entity_poly.pdbx_seq_one_letter_code
_entity_poly.pdbx_strand_id
1 'polypeptide(L)'
;IIALILVVVGCKGVIISLPAYGDTATRALGISNLKISTTISTTGVSSCGWRYGGEFDVGGFYSGTFVRCYNYTGVNETITCVNNAGTVTSQLTLLQPQYKDLNINMQCSPSPSYSVNIVFKACPTSIISPGVILSKQSTSPCGYGCTARFSCAAGYTGNTVDATCNEQATW
;
A
#
# COMPACT_ATOMS: atom_id res chain seq x y z
N ILE A 1 11.71 37.84 7.14
CA ILE A 1 11.69 36.46 7.64
C ILE A 1 10.86 35.64 6.65
N ILE A 2 11.50 34.98 5.70
CA ILE A 2 10.82 34.11 4.73
C ILE A 2 10.84 32.72 5.33
N ALA A 3 9.67 32.23 5.74
CA ALA A 3 9.52 30.88 6.23
C ALA A 3 9.74 29.91 5.06
N LEU A 4 10.95 29.37 4.98
CA LEU A 4 11.27 28.22 4.14
C LEU A 4 10.46 27.04 4.71
N ILE A 5 9.31 26.72 4.12
CA ILE A 5 8.60 25.49 4.41
C ILE A 5 9.45 24.37 3.80
N LEU A 6 10.36 23.84 4.61
CA LEU A 6 10.95 22.52 4.37
C LEU A 6 9.78 21.53 4.41
N VAL A 7 9.24 21.21 3.23
CA VAL A 7 8.44 19.99 3.06
C VAL A 7 9.44 18.85 3.22
N VAL A 8 9.65 18.43 4.47
CA VAL A 8 10.23 17.13 4.75
C VAL A 8 9.20 16.14 4.21
N VAL A 9 9.42 15.69 2.97
CA VAL A 9 8.75 14.52 2.39
C VAL A 9 9.24 13.32 3.21
N GLY A 10 8.67 13.19 4.40
CA GLY A 10 8.80 11.97 5.17
C GLY A 10 8.18 10.88 4.31
N CYS A 11 9.00 9.95 3.83
CA CYS A 11 8.58 8.70 3.21
C CYS A 11 7.82 7.86 4.25
N LYS A 12 6.61 8.30 4.64
CA LYS A 12 5.67 7.47 5.36
C LYS A 12 5.02 6.57 4.32
N GLY A 13 5.61 5.40 4.08
CA GLY A 13 4.91 4.37 3.32
C GLY A 13 3.53 4.15 3.94
N VAL A 14 2.46 4.40 3.20
CA VAL A 14 1.10 4.33 3.74
C VAL A 14 0.70 2.87 3.90
N ILE A 15 0.73 2.43 5.16
CA ILE A 15 0.28 1.12 5.62
C ILE A 15 -1.23 0.99 5.40
N ILE A 16 -1.66 -0.12 4.81
CA ILE A 16 -3.08 -0.49 4.73
C ILE A 16 -3.44 -1.22 6.02
N SER A 17 -4.32 -0.66 6.84
CA SER A 17 -4.78 -1.30 8.07
C SER A 17 -6.05 -2.10 7.83
N LEU A 18 -6.08 -3.34 8.34
CA LEU A 18 -7.24 -4.22 8.35
C LEU A 18 -7.94 -4.22 9.73
N PRO A 19 -9.29 -4.20 9.78
CA PRO A 19 -10.20 -4.12 8.63
C PRO A 19 -10.11 -2.78 7.88
N ALA A 20 -10.07 -2.84 6.55
CA ALA A 20 -10.00 -1.65 5.71
C ALA A 20 -11.41 -1.06 5.54
N TYR A 21 -11.49 0.27 5.43
CA TYR A 21 -12.75 0.93 5.12
C TYR A 21 -13.14 0.64 3.65
N GLY A 22 -14.30 -0.01 3.44
CA GLY A 22 -14.84 -0.28 2.10
C GLY A 22 -14.16 -1.42 1.32
N ASP A 23 -13.40 -2.30 2.01
CA ASP A 23 -12.77 -3.51 1.47
C ASP A 23 -11.82 -3.31 0.28
N THR A 24 -11.53 -2.06 -0.11
CA THR A 24 -10.72 -1.73 -1.29
C THR A 24 -9.72 -0.62 -0.97
N ALA A 25 -8.48 -0.76 -1.43
CA ALA A 25 -7.44 0.26 -1.36
C ALA A 25 -6.87 0.51 -2.76
N THR A 26 -6.65 1.76 -3.14
CA THR A 26 -5.93 2.11 -4.37
C THR A 26 -4.47 2.41 -4.06
N ARG A 27 -3.55 1.88 -4.89
CA ARG A 27 -2.12 2.18 -4.82
C ARG A 27 -1.54 2.41 -6.21
N ALA A 28 -0.40 3.08 -6.27
CA ALA A 28 0.32 3.28 -7.52
C ALA A 28 0.93 1.99 -8.04
N LEU A 29 0.85 1.77 -9.36
CA LEU A 29 1.55 0.69 -10.07
C LEU A 29 3.05 0.76 -9.80
N GLY A 30 3.69 -0.39 -9.62
CA GLY A 30 5.13 -0.48 -9.37
C GLY A 30 5.55 -0.07 -7.95
N ILE A 31 4.61 0.16 -7.03
CA ILE A 31 4.95 0.39 -5.63
C ILE A 31 5.63 -0.86 -5.05
N SER A 32 6.78 -0.66 -4.42
CA SER A 32 7.52 -1.69 -3.67
C SER A 32 7.33 -1.48 -2.18
N ASN A 33 7.70 -2.48 -1.36
CA ASN A 33 7.60 -2.40 0.09
C ASN A 33 6.17 -2.07 0.58
N LEU A 34 5.15 -2.60 -0.10
CA LEU A 34 3.75 -2.39 0.26
C LEU A 34 3.45 -3.07 1.59
N LYS A 35 2.97 -2.29 2.57
CA LYS A 35 2.70 -2.77 3.93
C LYS A 35 1.21 -2.88 4.18
N ILE A 36 0.79 -4.03 4.69
CA ILE A 36 -0.54 -4.31 5.18
C ILE A 36 -0.41 -4.70 6.65
N SER A 37 -1.21 -4.11 7.53
CA SER A 37 -1.18 -4.35 8.96
C SER A 37 -2.55 -4.76 9.46
N THR A 38 -2.59 -5.57 10.51
CA THR A 38 -3.82 -5.91 11.22
C THR A 38 -3.53 -6.03 12.71
N THR A 39 -4.50 -5.65 13.52
CA THR A 39 -4.46 -5.86 14.96
C THR A 39 -5.71 -6.60 15.38
N ILE A 40 -5.54 -7.71 16.07
CA ILE A 40 -6.62 -8.60 16.50
C ILE A 40 -6.49 -8.90 17.99
N SER A 41 -7.61 -9.24 18.62
CA SER A 41 -7.59 -9.86 19.95
C SER A 41 -7.20 -11.33 19.83
N THR A 42 -6.40 -11.83 20.77
CA THR A 42 -6.04 -13.26 20.84
C THR A 42 -7.09 -14.10 21.56
N THR A 43 -8.11 -13.47 22.15
CA THR A 43 -9.14 -14.17 22.93
C THR A 43 -9.96 -15.10 22.02
N GLY A 44 -9.91 -16.41 22.29
CA GLY A 44 -10.69 -17.40 21.54
C GLY A 44 -10.16 -17.71 20.13
N VAL A 45 -8.97 -17.20 19.77
CA VAL A 45 -8.35 -17.42 18.46
C VAL A 45 -7.25 -18.48 18.58
N SER A 46 -7.30 -19.53 17.75
CA SER A 46 -6.31 -20.61 17.77
C SER A 46 -5.16 -20.41 16.79
N SER A 47 -5.40 -19.76 15.65
CA SER A 47 -4.35 -19.47 14.68
C SER A 47 -4.73 -18.32 13.76
N CYS A 48 -3.73 -17.59 13.25
CA CYS A 48 -3.93 -16.58 12.21
C CYS A 48 -2.80 -16.58 11.19
N GLY A 49 -3.13 -16.21 9.96
CA GLY A 49 -2.17 -16.07 8.88
C GLY A 49 -2.61 -15.08 7.81
N TRP A 50 -1.65 -14.71 6.97
CA TRP A 50 -1.89 -13.97 5.74
C TRP A 50 -2.12 -14.94 4.58
N ARG A 51 -3.02 -14.56 3.68
CA ARG A 51 -3.32 -15.27 2.42
C ARG A 51 -3.43 -14.26 1.29
N TYR A 52 -2.66 -14.47 0.24
CA TYR A 52 -2.69 -13.66 -0.97
C TYR A 52 -2.22 -14.51 -2.16
N GLY A 53 -2.74 -14.26 -3.37
CA GLY A 53 -2.28 -14.92 -4.60
C GLY A 53 -3.02 -16.20 -5.06
N GLY A 54 -3.95 -16.74 -4.27
CA GLY A 54 -4.70 -17.96 -4.62
C GLY A 54 -3.88 -19.25 -4.51
N GLU A 55 -4.51 -20.31 -4.00
CA GLU A 55 -3.91 -21.65 -3.74
C GLU A 55 -2.68 -21.66 -2.81
N PHE A 56 -2.93 -21.42 -1.51
CA PHE A 56 -2.11 -21.89 -0.38
C PHE A 56 -0.62 -21.50 -0.37
N ASP A 57 -0.30 -20.25 0.01
CA ASP A 57 0.98 -19.95 0.67
C ASP A 57 0.75 -19.13 1.94
N VAL A 58 0.81 -19.87 3.05
CA VAL A 58 0.33 -19.49 4.39
C VAL A 58 1.51 -19.04 5.22
N GLY A 59 1.68 -17.73 5.35
CA GLY A 59 2.48 -17.17 6.42
C GLY A 59 1.65 -17.10 7.70
N GLY A 60 1.60 -18.21 8.44
CA GLY A 60 1.01 -18.23 9.78
C GLY A 60 1.80 -17.30 10.71
N PHE A 61 1.16 -16.28 11.26
CA PHE A 61 1.82 -15.31 12.13
C PHE A 61 1.48 -15.51 13.60
N TYR A 62 0.38 -16.18 13.93
CA TYR A 62 -0.04 -16.41 15.32
C TYR A 62 -0.51 -17.84 15.56
N SER A 63 -0.14 -18.40 16.72
CA SER A 63 -0.69 -19.64 17.28
C SER A 63 -1.11 -19.42 18.73
N GLY A 64 -2.40 -19.66 19.00
CA GLY A 64 -3.00 -19.61 20.33
C GLY A 64 -2.58 -20.77 21.22
N THR A 65 -2.28 -21.95 20.65
CA THR A 65 -1.79 -23.11 21.42
C THR A 65 -0.47 -22.81 22.15
N PHE A 66 0.42 -22.06 21.51
CA PHE A 66 1.71 -21.66 22.09
C PHE A 66 1.74 -20.19 22.51
N VAL A 67 0.62 -19.47 22.34
CA VAL A 67 0.48 -18.01 22.55
C VAL A 67 1.65 -17.24 21.93
N ARG A 68 2.03 -17.60 20.70
CA ARG A 68 3.28 -17.16 20.07
C ARG A 68 3.06 -16.48 18.73
N CYS A 69 3.86 -15.45 18.50
CA CYS A 69 4.03 -14.77 17.23
C CYS A 69 5.15 -15.42 16.40
N TYR A 70 4.93 -15.52 15.10
CA TYR A 70 5.91 -15.97 14.12
C TYR A 70 6.24 -14.83 13.18
N ASN A 71 7.53 -14.55 13.06
CA ASN A 71 8.07 -13.66 12.04
C ASN A 71 8.59 -14.52 10.90
N TYR A 72 8.41 -14.06 9.67
CA TYR A 72 8.89 -14.71 8.48
C TYR A 72 9.54 -13.67 7.56
N THR A 73 10.61 -14.05 6.87
CA THR A 73 11.28 -13.21 5.88
C THR A 73 11.69 -14.09 4.72
N GLY A 74 11.03 -13.87 3.58
CA GLY A 74 11.32 -14.50 2.31
C GLY A 74 11.93 -13.49 1.34
N VAL A 75 12.00 -13.90 0.06
CA VAL A 75 12.55 -13.07 -1.02
C VAL A 75 11.53 -12.02 -1.49
N ASN A 76 10.24 -12.36 -1.47
CA ASN A 76 9.19 -11.49 -1.98
C ASN A 76 8.39 -10.79 -0.87
N GLU A 77 8.47 -11.30 0.36
CA GLU A 77 7.63 -10.89 1.45
C GLU A 77 8.30 -11.00 2.82
N THR A 78 7.85 -10.15 3.74
CA THR A 78 8.19 -10.21 5.17
C THR A 78 6.90 -10.16 5.97
N ILE A 79 6.79 -11.02 6.98
CA ILE A 79 5.71 -10.99 7.96
C ILE A 79 6.33 -10.70 9.32
N THR A 80 5.83 -9.66 9.97
CA THR A 80 6.14 -9.39 11.37
C THR A 80 4.90 -9.64 12.23
N CYS A 81 5.13 -10.04 13.48
CA CYS A 81 4.11 -10.27 14.48
C CYS A 81 4.62 -9.85 15.85
N VAL A 82 3.83 -9.02 16.54
CA VAL A 82 4.08 -8.58 17.90
C VAL A 82 2.87 -8.95 18.75
N ASN A 83 3.11 -9.68 19.83
CA ASN A 83 2.10 -10.01 20.83
C ASN A 83 2.20 -9.01 22.00
N ASN A 84 1.13 -8.24 22.21
CA ASN A 84 1.00 -7.27 23.28
C ASN A 84 -0.18 -7.68 24.17
N ALA A 85 0.10 -8.57 25.12
CA ALA A 85 -0.76 -8.91 26.26
C ALA A 85 -2.27 -9.02 25.91
N GLY A 86 -2.63 -9.96 25.05
CA GLY A 86 -4.02 -10.21 24.65
C GLY A 86 -4.42 -9.63 23.28
N THR A 87 -3.50 -8.91 22.64
CA THR A 87 -3.63 -8.46 21.25
C THR A 87 -2.41 -8.86 20.45
N VAL A 88 -2.61 -9.15 19.17
CA VAL A 88 -1.54 -9.41 18.23
C VAL A 88 -1.63 -8.42 17.08
N THR A 89 -0.52 -7.76 16.79
CA THR A 89 -0.37 -6.95 15.59
C THR A 89 0.53 -7.68 14.63
N SER A 90 0.06 -7.94 13.41
CA SER A 90 0.87 -8.50 12.34
C SER A 90 0.94 -7.55 11.15
N GLN A 91 2.09 -7.51 10.50
CA GLN A 91 2.29 -6.75 9.27
C GLN A 91 2.85 -7.65 8.17
N LEU A 92 2.15 -7.73 7.05
CA LEU A 92 2.63 -8.28 5.79
C LEU A 92 3.29 -7.16 4.98
N THR A 93 4.51 -7.38 4.52
CA THR A 93 5.23 -6.46 3.63
C THR A 93 5.54 -7.19 2.33
N LEU A 94 5.02 -6.71 1.21
CA LEU A 94 5.38 -7.20 -0.12
C LEU A 94 6.57 -6.38 -0.63
N LEU A 95 7.73 -7.02 -0.74
CA LEU A 95 9.01 -6.38 -1.02
C LEU A 95 9.14 -5.99 -2.48
N GLN A 96 8.64 -6.82 -3.39
CA GLN A 96 8.72 -6.59 -4.83
C GLN A 96 7.71 -5.53 -5.30
N PRO A 97 8.02 -4.80 -6.38
CA PRO A 97 7.06 -3.93 -7.06
C PRO A 97 5.79 -4.68 -7.50
N GLN A 98 4.62 -4.11 -7.21
CA GLN A 98 3.32 -4.72 -7.53
C GLN A 98 2.69 -4.08 -8.77
N TYR A 99 2.23 -4.91 -9.71
CA TYR A 99 1.69 -4.45 -11.01
C TYR A 99 0.31 -5.03 -11.33
N LYS A 100 -0.18 -5.95 -10.53
CA LYS A 100 -1.49 -6.60 -10.70
C LYS A 100 -2.28 -6.43 -9.42
N ASP A 101 -3.59 -6.28 -9.57
CA ASP A 101 -4.49 -6.20 -8.42
C ASP A 101 -4.32 -7.42 -7.50
N LEU A 102 -4.34 -7.17 -6.20
CA LEU A 102 -4.10 -8.17 -5.18
C LEU A 102 -5.28 -8.25 -4.23
N ASN A 103 -5.73 -9.46 -3.95
CA ASN A 103 -6.64 -9.72 -2.85
C ASN A 103 -5.83 -10.24 -1.66
N ILE A 104 -5.78 -9.46 -0.59
CA ILE A 104 -5.09 -9.80 0.65
C ILE A 104 -6.13 -10.17 1.69
N ASN A 105 -6.02 -11.37 2.24
CA ASN A 105 -6.87 -11.87 3.32
C ASN A 105 -6.02 -12.13 4.56
N MET A 106 -6.42 -11.53 5.67
CA MET A 106 -6.03 -12.00 6.99
C MET A 106 -7.09 -12.97 7.47
N GLN A 107 -6.68 -14.20 7.77
CA GLN A 107 -7.59 -15.25 8.22
C GLN A 107 -7.17 -15.78 9.57
N CYS A 108 -8.08 -15.73 10.54
CA CYS A 108 -7.96 -16.44 11.80
C CYS A 108 -9.01 -17.55 11.92
N SER A 109 -8.66 -18.56 12.70
CA SER A 109 -9.57 -19.60 13.16
C SER A 109 -9.51 -19.71 14.68
N PRO A 110 -10.64 -19.71 15.39
CA PRO A 110 -11.91 -19.08 15.01
C PRO A 110 -11.74 -17.62 14.56
N SER A 111 -12.82 -17.01 14.01
CA SER A 111 -12.88 -15.60 13.58
C SER A 111 -12.19 -14.64 14.56
N PRO A 112 -11.61 -13.50 14.12
CA PRO A 112 -11.99 -12.71 12.93
C PRO A 112 -11.23 -13.05 11.65
N SER A 113 -11.76 -12.64 10.50
CA SER A 113 -11.04 -12.65 9.22
C SER A 113 -11.39 -11.39 8.46
N TYR A 114 -10.40 -10.75 7.84
CA TYR A 114 -10.56 -9.49 7.11
C TYR A 114 -9.93 -9.60 5.73
N SER A 115 -10.53 -8.95 4.74
CA SER A 115 -10.04 -8.92 3.37
C SER A 115 -9.87 -7.49 2.88
N VAL A 116 -8.92 -7.26 1.98
CA VAL A 116 -8.83 -6.02 1.20
C VAL A 116 -8.41 -6.35 -0.23
N ASN A 117 -9.11 -5.75 -1.18
CA ASN A 117 -8.71 -5.70 -2.58
C ASN A 117 -7.83 -4.47 -2.79
N ILE A 118 -6.59 -4.68 -3.23
CA ILE A 118 -5.65 -3.63 -3.55
C ILE A 118 -5.63 -3.49 -5.06
N VAL A 119 -6.12 -2.35 -5.54
CA VAL A 119 -6.16 -2.00 -6.97
C VAL A 119 -4.95 -1.14 -7.29
N PHE A 120 -4.13 -1.57 -8.26
CA PHE A 120 -2.97 -0.81 -8.68
C PHE A 120 -3.26 0.02 -9.94
N LYS A 121 -3.00 1.33 -9.86
CA LYS A 121 -3.29 2.26 -10.96
C LYS A 121 -2.08 3.10 -11.32
N ALA A 122 -2.02 3.49 -12.59
CA ALA A 122 -1.11 4.55 -13.03
C ALA A 122 -1.64 5.90 -12.55
N CYS A 123 -0.75 6.87 -12.36
CA CYS A 123 -1.19 8.24 -12.18
C CYS A 123 -1.96 8.73 -13.41
N PRO A 124 -3.06 9.47 -13.21
CA PRO A 124 -3.95 9.85 -14.30
C PRO A 124 -3.24 10.76 -15.29
N THR A 125 -3.26 10.40 -16.56
CA THR A 125 -2.71 11.21 -17.66
C THR A 125 -3.75 12.13 -18.30
N SER A 126 -5.04 11.94 -17.97
CA SER A 126 -6.15 12.77 -18.42
C SER A 126 -6.16 14.13 -17.73
N ILE A 127 -6.96 15.08 -18.25
CA ILE A 127 -7.12 16.46 -17.77
C ILE A 127 -7.13 16.50 -16.24
N ILE A 128 -6.01 16.93 -15.64
CA ILE A 128 -5.87 17.09 -14.19
C ILE A 128 -6.70 18.29 -13.72
N SER A 129 -6.77 19.31 -14.56
CA SER A 129 -7.56 20.53 -14.38
C SER A 129 -7.75 21.20 -15.75
N PRO A 130 -8.84 21.96 -15.98
CA PRO A 130 -9.01 22.72 -17.21
C PRO A 130 -7.77 23.58 -17.50
N GLY A 131 -7.27 23.50 -18.74
CA GLY A 131 -6.11 24.26 -19.17
C GLY A 131 -4.75 23.69 -18.76
N VAL A 132 -4.69 22.53 -18.10
CA VAL A 132 -3.43 21.82 -17.78
C VAL A 132 -3.29 20.57 -18.64
N ILE A 133 -2.18 20.47 -19.37
CA ILE A 133 -1.84 19.33 -20.22
C ILE A 133 -0.56 18.64 -19.74
N LEU A 134 -0.52 17.32 -19.90
CA LEU A 134 0.69 16.54 -19.75
C LEU A 134 1.59 16.75 -20.97
N SER A 135 2.75 17.35 -20.77
CA SER A 135 3.71 17.67 -21.84
C SER A 135 4.83 16.64 -21.98
N LYS A 136 5.23 16.02 -20.87
CA LYS A 136 6.26 14.97 -20.84
C LYS A 136 6.00 14.03 -19.67
N GLN A 137 6.31 12.76 -19.85
CA GLN A 137 6.37 11.78 -18.77
C GLN A 137 7.63 10.94 -18.92
N SER A 138 8.18 10.48 -17.80
CA SER A 138 9.38 9.63 -17.79
C SER A 138 9.07 8.20 -18.26
N THR A 139 7.91 7.65 -17.92
CA THR A 139 7.46 6.33 -18.38
C THR A 139 5.96 6.32 -18.72
N SER A 140 5.53 5.34 -19.52
CA SER A 140 4.11 5.10 -19.81
C SER A 140 3.80 3.60 -19.76
N PRO A 141 2.87 3.13 -18.89
CA PRO A 141 2.14 3.88 -17.86
C PRO A 141 3.06 4.49 -16.78
N CYS A 142 2.62 5.59 -16.17
CA CYS A 142 3.37 6.28 -15.10
C CYS A 142 2.92 5.78 -13.72
N GLY A 143 3.74 4.93 -13.10
CA GLY A 143 3.52 4.35 -11.77
C GLY A 143 4.26 5.10 -10.66
N TYR A 144 4.38 4.50 -9.48
CA TYR A 144 5.05 5.09 -8.31
C TYR A 144 6.45 5.62 -8.65
N GLY A 145 6.73 6.87 -8.27
CA GLY A 145 8.02 7.53 -8.48
C GLY A 145 8.28 8.01 -9.91
N CYS A 146 7.42 7.71 -10.88
CA CYS A 146 7.52 8.30 -12.21
C CYS A 146 7.21 9.80 -12.15
N THR A 147 8.01 10.58 -12.89
CA THR A 147 7.86 12.03 -13.00
C THR A 147 7.14 12.43 -14.28
N ALA A 148 6.37 13.50 -14.20
CA ALA A 148 5.68 14.13 -15.31
C ALA A 148 5.80 15.64 -15.27
N ARG A 149 5.72 16.25 -16.45
CA ARG A 149 5.75 17.69 -16.66
C ARG A 149 4.40 18.16 -17.19
N PHE A 150 3.81 19.12 -16.50
CA PHE A 150 2.54 19.74 -16.83
C PHE A 150 2.75 21.16 -17.34
N SER A 151 2.11 21.49 -18.45
CA SER A 151 2.13 22.82 -19.04
C SER A 151 0.72 23.33 -19.31
N CYS A 152 0.59 24.61 -19.59
CA CYS A 152 -0.69 25.20 -19.98
C CYS A 152 -1.10 24.78 -21.40
N ALA A 153 -2.39 24.49 -21.59
CA ALA A 153 -2.97 24.30 -22.90
C ALA A 153 -2.96 25.62 -23.71
N ALA A 154 -3.15 25.53 -25.02
CA ALA A 154 -3.26 26.72 -25.86
C ALA A 154 -4.37 27.66 -25.35
N GLY A 155 -4.06 28.96 -25.21
CA GLY A 155 -4.96 29.96 -24.65
C GLY A 155 -4.92 30.11 -23.12
N TYR A 156 -4.13 29.29 -22.41
CA TYR A 156 -3.91 29.41 -20.97
C TYR A 156 -2.49 29.90 -20.67
N THR A 157 -2.33 30.70 -19.61
CA THR A 157 -1.03 31.21 -19.15
C THR A 157 -0.69 30.62 -17.78
N GLY A 158 0.58 30.25 -17.59
CA GLY A 158 1.05 29.71 -16.32
C GLY A 158 2.44 29.09 -16.45
N ASN A 159 3.00 28.70 -15.31
CA ASN A 159 4.30 28.06 -15.25
C ASN A 159 4.18 26.56 -15.51
N THR A 160 5.23 25.99 -16.09
CA THR A 160 5.38 24.55 -16.20
C THR A 160 5.70 23.96 -14.82
N VAL A 161 5.07 22.85 -14.46
CA VAL A 161 5.23 22.17 -13.17
C VAL A 161 5.68 20.74 -13.40
N ASP A 162 6.71 20.30 -12.67
CA ASP A 162 7.08 18.89 -12.60
C ASP A 162 6.42 18.27 -11.35
N ALA A 163 5.81 17.10 -11.49
CA ALA A 163 5.19 16.34 -10.41
C ALA A 163 5.61 14.87 -10.43
N THR A 164 5.46 14.19 -9.30
CA THR A 164 5.89 12.81 -9.11
C THR A 164 4.72 11.97 -8.64
N CYS A 165 4.47 10.86 -9.32
CA CYS A 165 3.41 9.94 -8.94
C CYS A 165 3.64 9.35 -7.55
N ASN A 166 2.76 9.66 -6.61
CA ASN A 166 2.83 9.18 -5.23
C ASN A 166 2.26 7.76 -5.07
N GLU A 167 2.29 7.23 -3.86
CA GLU A 167 1.85 5.86 -3.54
C GLU A 167 0.33 5.64 -3.67
N GLN A 168 -0.49 6.71 -3.71
CA GLN A 168 -1.94 6.66 -3.93
C GLN A 168 -2.34 6.79 -5.41
N ALA A 169 -1.37 6.75 -6.34
CA ALA A 169 -1.58 6.98 -7.76
C ALA A 169 -2.10 8.40 -8.08
N THR A 170 -1.62 9.41 -7.35
CA THR A 170 -1.86 10.82 -7.66
C THR A 170 -0.55 11.58 -7.85
N TRP A 171 -0.60 12.71 -8.56
CA TRP A 171 0.54 13.61 -8.78
C TRP A 171 0.86 14.45 -7.56
#